data_AF-A0A0L0KLP6-F1
#
_entry.id   AF-A0A0L0KLP6-F1
#
_cell.length_a   1.000
_cell.length_b   1.000
_cell.length_c   1.000
_cell.angle_alpha   90.00
_cell.angle_beta   90.00
_cell.angle_gamma   90.00
#
_symmetry.space_group_name_H-M   'P 1'
#
loop_
_entity.id
_entity.type
_entity.pdbx_description
1 polymer ?
#
loop_
_entity_poly.entity_id
_entity_poly.type
_entity_poly.pdbx_seq_one_letter_code
_entity_poly.pdbx_strand_id
1 'polypeptide(L)'
;MPHAAQHAGPSDVTAELDTALRGGPFHVALRAAIAARGLPLQRVQHHLSRYGVRVGVTSLSYWQQGARRPQRPESLRAVRALEEILHLPEESLIRLLAEAEGDAAPGRPAARSYRALLQATDVMERLLTDLGCPLDPGLQTIGHHERVRIGAGRELLSREAHHIVRAHRDGVDRFVAVHHGDPGCTPDRMEVRALENCRTGRVRHHQETGILVAELLFDTRLRPGDTFLFRYEVEDGTAGASREYVHDVNLAGGQYVLQVQFDEQALPARCHRFTQHSYAAPRTGRHSLPLSGSHHSVHLVEPRLRTGIVGIGWDWE
;
A
#
# COMPACT_ATOMS: atom_id res chain seq x y z
N MET A 1 19.33 17.99 52.79
CA MET A 1 19.68 18.46 51.43
C MET A 1 18.68 17.87 50.44
N PRO A 2 17.59 18.57 50.09
CA PRO A 2 16.60 18.06 49.15
C PRO A 2 17.06 18.34 47.71
N HIS A 3 16.88 17.33 46.85
CA HIS A 3 17.09 17.39 45.40
C HIS A 3 16.32 18.57 44.77
N ALA A 4 17.05 19.48 44.13
CA ALA A 4 16.47 20.51 43.28
C ALA A 4 15.91 19.85 42.02
N ALA A 5 14.59 19.92 41.83
CA ALA A 5 13.94 19.64 40.56
C ALA A 5 14.36 20.72 39.55
N GLN A 6 15.33 20.40 38.71
CA GLN A 6 15.70 21.21 37.55
C GLN A 6 14.45 21.41 36.68
N HIS A 7 13.92 22.63 36.69
CA HIS A 7 12.92 23.06 35.73
C HIS A 7 13.64 23.30 34.41
N ALA A 8 13.48 22.37 33.47
CA ALA A 8 13.93 22.54 32.10
C ALA A 8 13.24 23.77 31.49
N GLY A 9 14.02 24.73 31.01
CA GLY A 9 13.49 25.92 30.35
C GLY A 9 12.88 25.59 28.97
N PRO A 10 12.07 26.48 28.39
CA PRO A 10 11.49 26.28 27.05
C PRO A 10 12.56 26.08 25.94
N SER A 11 13.79 26.58 26.15
CA SER A 11 14.94 26.35 25.29
C SER A 11 15.51 24.92 25.37
N ASP A 12 15.52 24.30 26.56
CA ASP A 12 15.98 22.91 26.75
C ASP A 12 15.01 21.93 26.08
N VAL A 13 13.70 22.17 26.21
CA VAL A 13 12.64 21.36 25.60
C VAL A 13 12.73 21.37 24.06
N THR A 14 13.14 22.49 23.48
CA THR A 14 13.29 22.64 22.02
C THR A 14 14.56 21.93 21.51
N ALA A 15 15.67 22.02 22.24
CA ALA A 15 16.92 21.32 21.90
C ALA A 15 16.81 19.79 22.05
N GLU A 16 16.05 19.34 23.05
CA GLU A 16 15.72 17.93 23.28
C GLU A 16 14.79 17.39 22.17
N LEU A 17 13.80 18.19 21.74
CA LEU A 17 12.94 17.87 20.59
C LEU A 17 13.74 17.73 19.30
N ASP A 18 14.61 18.69 18.98
CA ASP A 18 15.44 18.64 17.77
C ASP A 18 16.36 17.43 17.75
N THR A 19 16.88 17.02 18.91
CA THR A 19 17.72 15.81 19.03
C THR A 19 16.91 14.54 18.85
N ALA A 20 15.70 14.48 19.42
CA ALA A 20 14.79 13.36 19.25
C ALA A 20 14.31 13.21 17.79
N LEU A 21 14.10 14.33 17.07
CA LEU A 21 13.69 14.32 15.66
C LEU A 21 14.79 13.92 14.69
N ARG A 22 16.08 14.05 15.06
CA ARG A 22 17.23 13.71 14.20
C ARG A 22 17.56 12.21 14.13
N GLY A 23 17.03 11.39 15.04
CA GLY A 23 17.33 9.95 15.06
C GLY A 23 16.88 9.22 16.33
N GLY A 24 16.03 9.84 17.14
CA GLY A 24 15.45 9.21 18.33
C GLY A 24 14.31 8.26 17.98
N PRO A 25 13.94 7.33 18.85
CA PRO A 25 12.80 6.45 18.61
C PRO A 25 11.50 7.26 18.56
N PHE A 26 10.62 6.94 17.61
CA PHE A 26 9.35 7.66 17.32
C PHE A 26 8.55 8.09 18.57
N HIS A 27 8.40 7.22 19.56
CA HIS A 27 7.62 7.50 20.78
C HIS A 27 8.24 8.59 21.66
N VAL A 28 9.58 8.73 21.66
CA VAL A 28 10.31 9.78 22.37
C VAL A 28 10.11 11.12 21.65
N ALA A 29 10.26 11.14 20.32
CA ALA A 29 10.03 12.33 19.51
C ALA A 29 8.58 12.82 19.60
N LEU A 30 7.59 11.92 19.52
CA LEU A 30 6.17 12.28 19.66
C LEU A 30 5.84 12.83 21.06
N ARG A 31 6.44 12.26 22.11
CA ARG A 31 6.26 12.75 23.48
C ARG A 31 6.86 14.15 23.65
N ALA A 32 8.07 14.36 23.15
CA ALA A 32 8.76 15.66 23.19
C ALA A 32 7.97 16.72 22.41
N ALA A 33 7.44 16.39 21.23
CA ALA A 33 6.67 17.32 20.41
C ALA A 33 5.36 17.75 21.08
N ILE A 34 4.63 16.82 21.70
CA ILE A 34 3.39 17.12 22.44
C ILE A 34 3.68 17.97 23.68
N ALA A 35 4.78 17.68 24.40
CA ALA A 35 5.21 18.45 25.55
C ALA A 35 5.62 19.89 25.17
N ALA A 36 6.40 20.05 24.09
CA ALA A 36 6.82 21.35 23.56
C ALA A 36 5.64 22.22 23.13
N ARG A 37 4.58 21.62 22.57
CA ARG A 37 3.37 22.33 22.17
C ARG A 37 2.42 22.62 23.34
N GLY A 38 2.59 21.96 24.49
CA GLY A 38 1.74 22.12 25.67
C GLY A 38 0.29 21.68 25.46
N LEU A 39 0.03 20.76 24.52
CA LEU A 39 -1.32 20.31 24.20
C LEU A 39 -1.70 19.04 24.98
N PRO A 40 -2.82 19.03 25.72
CA PRO A 40 -3.33 17.80 26.30
C PRO A 40 -3.79 16.84 25.18
N LEU A 41 -3.59 15.54 25.37
CA LEU A 41 -3.94 14.48 24.40
C LEU A 41 -5.38 14.58 23.86
N GLN A 42 -6.33 15.00 24.71
CA GLN A 42 -7.72 15.21 24.31
C GLN A 42 -7.89 16.36 23.30
N ARG A 43 -7.11 17.46 23.43
CA ARG A 43 -7.10 18.52 22.42
C ARG A 43 -6.45 18.04 21.14
N VAL A 44 -5.37 17.28 21.21
CA VAL A 44 -4.71 16.71 20.03
C VAL A 44 -5.68 15.83 19.25
N GLN A 45 -6.42 14.95 19.95
CA GLN A 45 -7.47 14.13 19.38
C GLN A 45 -8.58 14.96 18.71
N HIS A 46 -9.02 16.04 19.35
CA HIS A 46 -10.05 16.93 18.81
C HIS A 46 -9.58 17.67 17.53
N HIS A 47 -8.29 18.03 17.45
CA HIS A 47 -7.76 18.62 16.22
C HIS A 47 -7.67 17.57 15.12
N LEU A 48 -7.21 16.35 15.42
CA LEU A 48 -7.16 15.25 14.45
C LEU A 48 -8.54 14.95 13.85
N SER A 49 -9.62 14.98 14.65
CA SER A 49 -10.97 14.77 14.12
C SER A 49 -11.45 15.90 13.20
N ARG A 50 -10.99 17.14 13.40
CA ARG A 50 -11.23 18.27 12.49
C ARG A 50 -10.49 18.14 11.16
N TYR A 51 -9.33 17.47 11.16
CA TYR A 51 -8.61 17.06 9.96
C TYR A 51 -9.18 15.78 9.31
N GLY A 52 -10.35 15.31 9.75
CA GLY A 52 -11.03 14.13 9.18
C GLY A 52 -10.44 12.79 9.62
N VAL A 53 -9.49 12.77 10.58
CA VAL A 53 -8.80 11.56 11.02
C VAL A 53 -9.33 11.08 12.37
N ARG A 54 -9.80 9.83 12.43
CA ARG A 54 -10.35 9.24 13.67
C ARG A 54 -9.30 8.41 14.41
N VAL A 55 -8.67 9.00 15.42
CA VAL A 55 -7.79 8.29 16.38
C VAL A 55 -8.33 8.45 17.80
N GLY A 56 -8.32 7.37 18.59
CA GLY A 56 -8.71 7.41 20.00
C GLY A 56 -7.59 7.90 20.91
N VAL A 57 -7.92 8.57 22.03
CA VAL A 57 -6.95 9.03 23.04
C VAL A 57 -6.07 7.89 23.55
N THR A 58 -6.62 6.69 23.71
CA THR A 58 -5.89 5.48 24.12
C THR A 58 -4.83 5.07 23.09
N SER A 59 -5.08 5.27 21.79
CA SER A 59 -4.12 4.98 20.73
C SER A 59 -2.96 5.97 20.73
N LEU A 60 -3.25 7.27 20.91
CA LEU A 60 -2.23 8.31 21.07
C LEU A 60 -1.36 8.08 22.31
N SER A 61 -1.97 7.64 23.41
CA SER A 61 -1.26 7.30 24.65
C SER A 61 -0.32 6.11 24.44
N TYR A 62 -0.76 5.04 23.77
CA TYR A 62 0.10 3.91 23.43
C TYR A 62 1.24 4.28 22.48
N TRP A 63 1.05 5.25 21.59
CA TRP A 63 2.10 5.76 20.71
C TRP A 63 3.17 6.54 21.47
N GLN A 64 2.80 7.38 22.45
CA GLN A 64 3.76 8.09 23.30
C GLN A 64 4.55 7.17 24.24
N GLN A 65 3.97 6.04 24.63
CA GLN A 65 4.60 5.03 25.49
C GLN A 65 5.47 4.05 24.70
N GLY A 66 5.41 4.05 23.36
CA GLY A 66 6.10 3.08 22.52
C GLY A 66 5.49 1.67 22.57
N ALA A 67 4.38 1.48 23.30
CA ALA A 67 3.66 0.20 23.41
C ALA A 67 3.00 -0.21 22.09
N ARG A 68 2.70 0.76 21.21
CA ARG A 68 2.19 0.52 19.85
C ARG A 68 2.76 1.57 18.91
N ARG A 69 3.07 1.18 17.66
CA ARG A 69 3.51 2.11 16.63
C ARG A 69 2.42 2.31 15.56
N PRO A 70 2.21 3.54 15.06
CA PRO A 70 1.35 3.76 13.91
C PRO A 70 1.97 3.08 12.69
N GLN A 71 1.24 2.13 12.09
CA GLN A 71 1.71 1.32 10.95
C GLN A 71 0.69 1.22 9.81
N ARG A 72 -0.55 1.70 10.03
CA ARG A 72 -1.65 1.67 9.07
C ARG A 72 -1.71 2.98 8.28
N PRO A 73 -2.18 2.99 7.02
CA PRO A 73 -2.33 4.21 6.22
C PRO A 73 -3.12 5.31 6.97
N GLU A 74 -4.23 4.94 7.61
CA GLU A 74 -5.03 5.87 8.43
C GLU A 74 -4.29 6.41 9.66
N SER A 75 -3.50 5.56 10.33
CA SER A 75 -2.70 5.97 11.50
C SER A 75 -1.54 6.88 11.12
N LEU A 76 -0.99 6.71 9.92
CA LEU A 76 0.11 7.53 9.43
C LEU A 76 -0.37 8.84 8.81
N ARG A 77 -1.57 8.85 8.20
CA ARG A 77 -2.33 10.09 7.93
C ARG A 77 -2.59 10.87 9.22
N ALA A 78 -2.84 10.18 10.33
CA ALA A 78 -2.87 10.81 11.65
C ALA A 78 -1.50 11.37 12.09
N VAL A 79 -0.38 10.70 11.78
CA VAL A 79 0.97 11.20 12.08
C VAL A 79 1.30 12.46 11.26
N ARG A 80 0.92 12.54 9.97
CA ARG A 80 1.02 13.79 9.17
C ARG A 80 0.24 14.94 9.81
N ALA A 81 -1.02 14.68 10.15
CA ALA A 81 -1.84 15.68 10.82
C ALA A 81 -1.27 16.06 12.21
N LEU A 82 -0.60 15.14 12.90
CA LEU A 82 0.11 15.45 14.15
C LEU A 82 1.29 16.40 13.91
N GLU A 83 2.09 16.21 12.86
CA GLU A 83 3.20 17.12 12.52
C GLU A 83 2.70 18.55 12.30
N GLU A 84 1.60 18.72 11.57
CA GLU A 84 0.95 20.02 11.35
C GLU A 84 0.39 20.62 12.65
N ILE A 85 -0.34 19.85 13.45
CA ILE A 85 -0.94 20.32 14.72
C ILE A 85 0.14 20.73 15.73
N LEU A 86 1.27 20.01 15.73
CA LEU A 86 2.40 20.23 16.64
C LEU A 86 3.41 21.24 16.10
N HIS A 87 3.19 21.80 14.90
CA HIS A 87 4.11 22.72 14.22
C HIS A 87 5.52 22.17 14.05
N LEU A 88 5.62 20.88 13.76
CA LEU A 88 6.90 20.25 13.47
C LEU A 88 7.28 20.50 12.00
N PRO A 89 8.57 20.43 11.66
CA PRO A 89 8.98 20.31 10.26
C PRO A 89 8.26 19.13 9.60
N GLU A 90 7.87 19.32 8.35
CA GLU A 90 7.17 18.30 7.56
C GLU A 90 7.99 16.98 7.57
N GLU A 91 7.31 15.85 7.75
CA GLU A 91 7.87 14.50 7.71
C GLU A 91 8.87 14.14 8.83
N SER A 92 9.04 14.98 9.85
CA SER A 92 10.00 14.76 10.93
C SER A 92 9.67 13.56 11.83
N LEU A 93 8.40 13.24 12.07
CA LEU A 93 7.98 12.04 12.81
C LEU A 93 7.86 10.82 11.88
N ILE A 94 7.49 11.05 10.62
CA ILE A 94 7.37 9.98 9.60
C ILE A 94 8.72 9.36 9.28
N ARG A 95 9.78 10.17 9.18
CA ARG A 95 11.15 9.67 8.97
C ARG A 95 11.61 8.72 10.07
N LEU A 96 11.29 9.00 11.33
CA LEU A 96 11.64 8.15 12.47
C LEU A 96 10.89 6.81 12.46
N LEU A 97 9.76 6.73 11.74
CA LEU A 97 9.06 5.46 11.50
C LEU A 97 9.72 4.65 10.37
N ALA A 98 10.33 5.31 9.38
CA ALA A 98 10.99 4.69 8.23
C ALA A 98 12.44 4.25 8.51
N GLU A 99 13.22 5.03 9.27
CA GLU A 99 14.65 4.74 9.55
C GLU A 99 14.84 3.48 10.41
N ALA A 100 13.84 3.09 11.21
CA ALA A 100 13.86 1.87 12.01
C ALA A 100 13.72 0.57 11.18
N GLU A 101 13.39 0.66 9.88
CA GLU A 101 13.33 -0.49 8.97
C GLU A 101 14.68 -0.81 8.31
N GLY A 102 15.66 0.09 8.44
CA GLY A 102 16.95 0.02 7.73
C GLY A 102 18.01 -0.93 8.29
N ASP A 103 17.75 -1.61 9.42
CA ASP A 103 18.77 -2.46 10.08
C ASP A 103 18.75 -3.94 9.61
N ALA A 104 18.20 -4.20 8.44
CA ALA A 104 18.17 -5.54 7.83
C ALA A 104 18.99 -5.60 6.54
N ALA A 105 20.24 -6.07 6.67
CA ALA A 105 21.18 -6.66 5.69
C ALA A 105 21.18 -6.18 4.20
N PRO A 106 22.37 -5.91 3.61
CA PRO A 106 22.48 -5.44 2.23
C PRO A 106 22.15 -6.57 1.23
N GLY A 107 21.21 -6.32 0.31
CA GLY A 107 20.82 -7.28 -0.75
C GLY A 107 19.32 -7.30 -1.11
N ARG A 108 18.48 -6.60 -0.34
CA ARG A 108 17.04 -6.52 -0.60
C ARG A 108 16.74 -5.37 -1.59
N PRO A 109 16.04 -5.60 -2.72
CA PRO A 109 15.36 -4.50 -3.37
C PRO A 109 14.35 -3.97 -2.35
N ALA A 110 14.51 -2.71 -1.98
CA ALA A 110 13.61 -2.06 -1.04
C ALA A 110 12.20 -2.13 -1.62
N ALA A 111 11.30 -2.80 -0.88
CA ALA A 111 9.88 -2.49 -0.98
C ALA A 111 9.76 -0.95 -0.99
N ARG A 112 9.01 -0.41 -1.96
CA ARG A 112 8.86 1.03 -2.23
C ARG A 112 8.99 1.84 -0.94
N SER A 113 9.88 2.83 -0.93
CA SER A 113 10.02 3.70 0.25
C SER A 113 8.64 4.25 0.65
N TYR A 114 8.34 4.31 1.94
CA TYR A 114 7.01 4.68 2.44
C TYR A 114 6.50 6.03 1.88
N ARG A 115 7.42 6.96 1.60
CA ARG A 115 7.15 8.22 0.88
C ARG A 115 6.62 7.99 -0.54
N ALA A 116 7.22 7.07 -1.29
CA ALA A 116 6.75 6.68 -2.62
C ALA A 116 5.36 6.03 -2.57
N LEU A 117 5.05 5.26 -1.51
CA LEU A 117 3.70 4.69 -1.30
C LEU A 117 2.65 5.76 -0.99
N LEU A 118 2.98 6.77 -0.19
CA LEU A 118 2.08 7.90 0.09
C LEU A 118 1.89 8.80 -1.13
N GLN A 119 2.97 9.14 -1.84
CA GLN A 119 2.88 9.86 -3.10
C GLN A 119 2.04 9.09 -4.12
N ALA A 120 2.23 7.77 -4.21
CA ALA A 120 1.39 6.90 -5.03
C ALA A 120 -0.08 6.94 -4.62
N THR A 121 -0.38 6.95 -3.31
CA THR A 121 -1.76 7.07 -2.80
C THR A 121 -2.37 8.42 -3.14
N ASP A 122 -1.66 9.53 -2.92
CA ASP A 122 -2.13 10.88 -3.21
C ASP A 122 -2.34 11.09 -4.72
N VAL A 123 -1.45 10.53 -5.56
CA VAL A 123 -1.59 10.50 -7.02
C VAL A 123 -2.81 9.68 -7.42
N MET A 124 -3.00 8.49 -6.85
CA MET A 124 -4.15 7.64 -7.14
C MET A 124 -5.47 8.35 -6.81
N GLU A 125 -5.58 8.99 -5.64
CA GLU A 125 -6.77 9.76 -5.27
C GLU A 125 -7.03 10.92 -6.26
N ARG A 126 -5.99 11.61 -6.73
CA ARG A 126 -6.12 12.63 -7.79
C ARG A 126 -6.59 12.05 -9.11
N LEU A 127 -5.98 10.96 -9.59
CA LEU A 127 -6.37 10.30 -10.83
C LEU A 127 -7.81 9.80 -10.79
N LEU A 128 -8.25 9.25 -9.65
CA LEU A 128 -9.65 8.86 -9.44
C LEU A 128 -10.60 10.07 -9.51
N THR A 129 -10.20 11.18 -8.91
CA THR A 129 -10.94 12.45 -8.94
C THR A 129 -11.05 12.99 -10.37
N ASP A 130 -9.96 12.97 -11.14
CA ASP A 130 -9.93 13.42 -12.54
C ASP A 130 -10.80 12.55 -13.45
N LEU A 131 -10.94 11.26 -13.12
CA LEU A 131 -11.86 10.35 -13.80
C LEU A 131 -13.31 10.55 -13.33
N GLY A 132 -13.56 11.34 -12.29
CA GLY A 132 -14.88 11.50 -11.68
C GLY A 132 -15.38 10.21 -11.01
N CYS A 133 -14.45 9.34 -10.60
CA CYS A 133 -14.77 8.07 -9.98
C CYS A 133 -14.90 8.24 -8.45
N PRO A 134 -16.00 7.78 -7.84
CA PRO A 134 -16.13 7.82 -6.38
C PRO A 134 -15.11 6.88 -5.71
N LEU A 135 -14.64 7.27 -4.53
CA LEU A 135 -13.76 6.45 -3.68
C LEU A 135 -14.41 5.09 -3.32
N ASP A 136 -15.74 5.07 -3.19
CA ASP A 136 -16.52 3.83 -3.10
C ASP A 136 -17.06 3.45 -4.50
N PRO A 137 -16.53 2.40 -5.12
CA PRO A 137 -16.93 1.97 -6.45
C PRO A 137 -18.35 1.37 -6.49
N GLY A 138 -18.98 1.09 -5.34
CA GLY A 138 -20.28 0.41 -5.30
C GLY A 138 -20.20 -1.09 -5.59
N LEU A 139 -19.00 -1.65 -5.60
CA LEU A 139 -18.69 -3.04 -5.94
C LEU A 139 -17.98 -3.75 -4.80
N GLN A 140 -18.46 -4.95 -4.49
CA GLN A 140 -17.79 -5.89 -3.61
C GLN A 140 -17.19 -7.03 -4.44
N THR A 141 -15.89 -7.27 -4.31
CA THR A 141 -15.23 -8.42 -4.94
C THR A 141 -15.63 -9.72 -4.23
N ILE A 142 -16.19 -10.68 -4.98
CA ILE A 142 -16.50 -12.05 -4.53
C ILE A 142 -15.38 -13.01 -4.92
N GLY A 143 -14.81 -12.83 -6.10
CA GLY A 143 -13.72 -13.65 -6.62
C GLY A 143 -12.76 -12.81 -7.44
N HIS A 144 -11.47 -13.05 -7.27
CA HIS A 144 -10.44 -12.37 -8.02
C HIS A 144 -9.31 -13.34 -8.33
N HIS A 145 -9.12 -13.62 -9.61
CA HIS A 145 -8.03 -14.43 -10.09
C HIS A 145 -7.07 -13.56 -10.90
N GLU A 146 -5.82 -13.54 -10.49
CA GLU A 146 -4.74 -12.83 -11.18
C GLU A 146 -3.75 -13.82 -11.76
N ARG A 147 -3.40 -13.60 -13.02
CA ARG A 147 -2.32 -14.31 -13.70
C ARG A 147 -1.26 -13.32 -14.13
N VAL A 148 -0.08 -13.50 -13.58
CA VAL A 148 1.10 -12.68 -13.88
C VAL A 148 2.06 -13.49 -14.75
N ARG A 149 2.57 -12.87 -15.81
CA ARG A 149 3.60 -13.45 -16.68
C ARG A 149 4.92 -12.71 -16.48
N ILE A 150 5.98 -13.47 -16.22
CA ILE A 150 7.35 -12.98 -16.13
C ILE A 150 8.09 -13.39 -17.40
N GLY A 151 8.74 -12.42 -18.06
CA GLY A 151 9.43 -12.62 -19.33
C GLY A 151 10.85 -13.15 -19.23
N ALA A 152 11.47 -13.42 -20.38
CA ALA A 152 12.84 -13.92 -20.49
C ALA A 152 13.88 -12.93 -19.91
N GLY A 153 13.60 -11.62 -19.93
CA GLY A 153 14.43 -10.61 -19.27
C GLY A 153 14.16 -10.47 -17.77
N ARG A 154 13.33 -11.35 -17.19
CA ARG A 154 12.88 -11.37 -15.78
C ARG A 154 11.91 -10.24 -15.42
N GLU A 155 11.42 -9.48 -16.39
CA GLU A 155 10.46 -8.39 -16.24
C GLU A 155 9.02 -8.90 -16.05
N LEU A 156 8.17 -8.10 -15.41
CA LEU A 156 6.72 -8.32 -15.41
C LEU A 156 6.16 -7.94 -16.78
N LEU A 157 5.88 -8.94 -17.62
CA LEU A 157 5.36 -8.74 -18.97
C LEU A 157 3.91 -8.28 -18.95
N SER A 158 3.09 -8.99 -18.20
CA SER A 158 1.66 -8.73 -18.17
C SER A 158 1.01 -9.21 -16.88
N ARG A 159 -0.13 -8.61 -16.57
CA ARG A 159 -1.01 -9.03 -15.50
C ARG A 159 -2.45 -9.08 -16.01
N GLU A 160 -2.98 -10.28 -16.13
CA GLU A 160 -4.39 -10.54 -16.41
C GLU A 160 -5.15 -10.65 -15.09
N ALA A 161 -6.31 -10.01 -14.99
CA ALA A 161 -7.24 -10.20 -13.89
C ALA A 161 -8.64 -10.57 -14.34
N HIS A 162 -9.19 -11.54 -13.63
CA HIS A 162 -10.54 -12.02 -13.74
C HIS A 162 -11.27 -11.69 -12.43
N HIS A 163 -12.27 -10.84 -12.53
CA HIS A 163 -13.07 -10.39 -11.40
C HIS A 163 -14.48 -10.96 -11.45
N ILE A 164 -14.96 -11.38 -10.29
CA ILE A 164 -16.37 -11.61 -9.98
C ILE A 164 -16.74 -10.61 -8.90
N VAL A 165 -17.61 -9.66 -9.24
CA VAL A 165 -18.05 -8.60 -8.33
C VAL A 165 -19.54 -8.68 -8.08
N ARG A 166 -19.99 -8.08 -6.98
CA ARG A 166 -21.40 -7.83 -6.69
C ARG A 166 -21.62 -6.34 -6.45
N ALA A 167 -22.59 -5.79 -7.14
CA ALA A 167 -23.01 -4.42 -6.89
C ALA A 167 -23.76 -4.32 -5.56
N HIS A 168 -23.45 -3.31 -4.75
CA HIS A 168 -24.24 -2.95 -3.56
C HIS A 168 -24.86 -1.55 -3.68
N ARG A 169 -24.53 -0.83 -4.75
CA ARG A 169 -25.14 0.44 -5.13
C ARG A 169 -25.90 0.24 -6.44
N ASP A 170 -26.97 0.99 -6.63
CA ASP A 170 -27.72 1.00 -7.88
C ASP A 170 -26.97 1.78 -8.97
N GLY A 171 -27.13 1.32 -10.22
CA GLY A 171 -26.61 1.99 -11.40
C GLY A 171 -25.10 1.87 -11.62
N VAL A 172 -24.42 0.91 -10.99
CA VAL A 172 -22.98 0.71 -11.21
C VAL A 172 -22.74 0.19 -12.64
N ASP A 173 -21.94 0.91 -13.42
CA ASP A 173 -21.70 0.64 -14.84
C ASP A 173 -20.22 0.42 -15.19
N ARG A 174 -19.32 0.47 -14.20
CA ARG A 174 -17.89 0.41 -14.41
C ARG A 174 -17.10 -0.11 -13.21
N PHE A 175 -15.89 -0.55 -13.49
CA PHE A 175 -14.82 -0.83 -12.53
C PHE A 175 -13.62 0.07 -12.83
N VAL A 176 -12.86 0.43 -11.79
CA VAL A 176 -11.60 1.17 -11.96
C VAL A 176 -10.43 0.27 -11.59
N ALA A 177 -9.63 -0.07 -12.60
CA ALA A 177 -8.41 -0.82 -12.43
C ALA A 177 -7.25 0.12 -12.09
N VAL A 178 -6.47 -0.23 -11.07
CA VAL A 178 -5.23 0.46 -10.70
C VAL A 178 -4.08 -0.53 -10.88
N HIS A 179 -3.10 -0.16 -11.68
CA HIS A 179 -1.85 -0.88 -11.88
C HIS A 179 -0.68 -0.05 -11.37
N HIS A 180 0.24 -0.71 -10.70
CA HIS A 180 1.47 -0.11 -10.21
C HIS A 180 2.63 -0.82 -10.91
N GLY A 181 3.28 -0.13 -11.86
CA GLY A 181 4.45 -0.69 -12.53
C GLY A 181 5.63 -0.84 -11.59
N ASP A 182 6.50 -1.79 -11.89
CA ASP A 182 7.73 -2.01 -11.14
C ASP A 182 8.69 -0.81 -11.23
N PRO A 183 9.63 -0.64 -10.28
CA PRO A 183 10.57 0.48 -10.31
C PRO A 183 11.31 0.58 -11.65
N GLY A 184 11.32 1.78 -12.25
CA GLY A 184 11.91 2.01 -13.57
C GLY A 184 10.98 1.70 -14.76
N CYS A 185 9.70 1.37 -14.52
CA CYS A 185 8.70 1.26 -15.58
C CYS A 185 8.53 2.56 -16.37
N THR A 186 7.93 2.43 -17.55
CA THR A 186 7.59 3.52 -18.48
C THR A 186 6.07 3.53 -18.71
N PRO A 187 5.29 4.24 -17.86
CA PRO A 187 3.82 4.18 -17.87
C PRO A 187 3.11 4.54 -19.18
N ASP A 188 3.71 5.38 -20.02
CA ASP A 188 3.18 5.74 -21.34
C ASP A 188 3.23 4.60 -22.35
N ARG A 189 4.05 3.58 -22.10
CA ARG A 189 4.17 2.38 -22.92
C ARG A 189 3.34 1.20 -22.40
N MET A 190 2.65 1.38 -21.27
CA MET A 190 1.76 0.35 -20.74
C MET A 190 0.43 0.34 -21.50
N GLU A 191 -0.11 -0.84 -21.76
CA GLU A 191 -1.38 -1.01 -22.45
C GLU A 191 -2.42 -1.71 -21.56
N VAL A 192 -3.68 -1.26 -21.65
CA VAL A 192 -4.81 -1.90 -20.96
C VAL A 192 -5.77 -2.50 -21.98
N ARG A 193 -5.91 -3.81 -21.92
CA ARG A 193 -6.75 -4.60 -22.82
C ARG A 193 -7.96 -5.13 -22.07
N ALA A 194 -9.15 -4.70 -22.47
CA ALA A 194 -10.38 -5.34 -22.05
C ALA A 194 -10.53 -6.69 -22.76
N LEU A 195 -10.77 -7.76 -22.01
CA LEU A 195 -10.78 -9.12 -22.55
C LEU A 195 -12.18 -9.73 -22.58
N GLU A 196 -12.96 -9.56 -21.50
CA GLU A 196 -14.27 -10.20 -21.37
C GLU A 196 -15.25 -9.32 -20.59
N ASN A 197 -16.46 -9.16 -21.14
CA ASN A 197 -17.59 -8.43 -20.53
C ASN A 197 -17.28 -7.00 -20.07
N CYS A 198 -16.27 -6.36 -20.64
CA CYS A 198 -16.01 -4.95 -20.42
C CYS A 198 -15.36 -4.32 -21.66
N ARG A 199 -15.31 -2.99 -21.67
CA ARG A 199 -14.50 -2.21 -22.60
C ARG A 199 -13.64 -1.21 -21.85
N THR A 200 -12.45 -0.96 -22.38
CA THR A 200 -11.56 0.07 -21.83
C THR A 200 -12.17 1.46 -22.09
N GLY A 201 -12.37 2.22 -21.02
CA GLY A 201 -12.79 3.62 -21.03
C GLY A 201 -11.60 4.56 -21.03
N ARG A 202 -11.61 5.57 -20.15
CA ARG A 202 -10.46 6.47 -20.01
C ARG A 202 -9.32 5.76 -19.30
N VAL A 203 -8.10 5.98 -19.80
CA VAL A 203 -6.85 5.57 -19.16
C VAL A 203 -6.08 6.84 -18.77
N ARG A 204 -5.49 6.81 -17.58
CA ARG A 204 -4.60 7.86 -17.07
C ARG A 204 -3.38 7.19 -16.46
N HIS A 205 -2.23 7.83 -16.61
CA HIS A 205 -1.01 7.37 -15.97
C HIS A 205 -0.29 8.54 -15.33
N HIS A 206 0.57 8.24 -14.36
CA HIS A 206 1.43 9.21 -13.72
C HIS A 206 2.88 8.71 -13.79
N GLN A 207 3.70 9.44 -14.54
CA GLN A 207 5.06 9.07 -14.91
C GLN A 207 5.95 8.84 -13.69
N GLU A 208 5.98 9.80 -12.76
CA GLU A 208 6.91 9.76 -11.62
C GLU A 208 6.64 8.61 -10.63
N THR A 209 5.37 8.18 -10.51
CA THR A 209 4.98 7.14 -9.54
C THR A 209 4.77 5.77 -10.19
N GLY A 210 4.84 5.66 -11.51
CA GLY A 210 4.60 4.40 -12.21
C GLY A 210 3.15 3.90 -12.16
N ILE A 211 2.18 4.79 -11.88
CA ILE A 211 0.78 4.41 -11.70
C ILE A 211 0.05 4.50 -13.03
N LEU A 212 -0.76 3.48 -13.31
CA LEU A 212 -1.76 3.50 -14.37
C LEU A 212 -3.14 3.25 -13.75
N VAL A 213 -4.13 4.02 -14.18
CA VAL A 213 -5.54 3.88 -13.81
C VAL A 213 -6.39 3.78 -15.07
N ALA A 214 -7.26 2.78 -15.14
CA ALA A 214 -8.14 2.56 -16.28
C ALA A 214 -9.58 2.29 -15.86
N GLU A 215 -10.52 2.91 -16.56
CA GLU A 215 -11.93 2.55 -16.47
C GLU A 215 -12.22 1.32 -17.31
N LEU A 216 -12.97 0.38 -16.74
CA LEU A 216 -13.52 -0.78 -17.42
C LEU A 216 -15.04 -0.67 -17.36
N LEU A 217 -15.67 -0.40 -18.50
CA LEU A 217 -17.10 -0.13 -18.60
C LEU A 217 -17.83 -1.43 -18.91
N PHE A 218 -18.91 -1.73 -18.19
CA PHE A 218 -19.63 -3.01 -18.27
C PHE A 218 -20.67 -3.08 -19.39
N ASP A 219 -20.97 -1.94 -20.04
CA ASP A 219 -22.04 -1.79 -21.03
C ASP A 219 -23.44 -2.20 -20.54
N THR A 220 -23.58 -2.29 -19.23
CA THR A 220 -24.83 -2.50 -18.51
C THR A 220 -24.77 -1.75 -17.18
N ARG A 221 -25.93 -1.57 -16.55
CA ARG A 221 -26.06 -0.98 -15.23
C ARG A 221 -26.50 -2.05 -14.25
N LEU A 222 -25.68 -2.30 -13.25
CA LEU A 222 -25.92 -3.27 -12.20
C LEU A 222 -26.82 -2.66 -11.11
N ARG A 223 -27.74 -3.46 -10.60
CA ARG A 223 -28.57 -3.17 -9.43
C ARG A 223 -27.96 -3.78 -8.17
N PRO A 224 -28.35 -3.32 -6.97
CA PRO A 224 -27.88 -3.94 -5.73
C PRO A 224 -28.19 -5.43 -5.69
N GLY A 225 -27.17 -6.26 -5.45
CA GLY A 225 -27.25 -7.72 -5.44
C GLY A 225 -26.79 -8.39 -6.75
N ASP A 226 -26.79 -7.67 -7.87
CA ASP A 226 -26.38 -8.22 -9.17
C ASP A 226 -24.90 -8.60 -9.13
N THR A 227 -24.58 -9.75 -9.72
CA THR A 227 -23.20 -10.21 -9.91
C THR A 227 -22.75 -9.95 -11.34
N PHE A 228 -21.49 -9.56 -11.50
CA PHE A 228 -20.89 -9.33 -12.81
C PHE A 228 -19.49 -9.92 -12.87
N LEU A 229 -19.16 -10.51 -14.01
CA LEU A 229 -17.89 -11.17 -14.27
C LEU A 229 -17.23 -10.47 -15.45
N PHE A 230 -15.96 -10.07 -15.30
CA PHE A 230 -15.20 -9.41 -16.36
C PHE A 230 -13.71 -9.72 -16.27
N ARG A 231 -13.01 -9.55 -17.39
CA ARG A 231 -11.56 -9.74 -17.49
C ARG A 231 -10.86 -8.61 -18.22
N TYR A 232 -9.66 -8.31 -17.77
CA TYR A 232 -8.77 -7.36 -18.42
C TYR A 232 -7.30 -7.73 -18.19
N GLU A 233 -6.43 -7.24 -19.06
CA GLU A 233 -4.98 -7.39 -18.98
C GLU A 233 -4.32 -6.01 -18.97
N VAL A 234 -3.25 -5.89 -18.18
CA VAL A 234 -2.31 -4.78 -18.26
C VAL A 234 -1.00 -5.34 -18.78
N GLU A 235 -0.55 -4.87 -19.92
CA GLU A 235 0.78 -5.12 -20.48
C GLU A 235 1.69 -4.00 -20.00
N ASP A 236 2.79 -4.37 -19.34
CA ASP A 236 3.77 -3.43 -18.81
C ASP A 236 5.11 -3.70 -19.50
N GLY A 237 5.81 -4.77 -19.14
CA GLY A 237 7.04 -5.21 -19.80
C GLY A 237 8.15 -4.16 -19.87
N THR A 238 8.00 -3.02 -19.20
CA THR A 238 8.89 -1.86 -19.36
C THR A 238 9.90 -1.71 -18.24
N ALA A 239 9.65 -2.34 -17.10
CA ALA A 239 10.53 -2.33 -15.95
C ALA A 239 11.68 -3.36 -16.08
N GLY A 240 12.60 -3.33 -15.11
CA GLY A 240 13.67 -4.32 -15.01
C GLY A 240 13.22 -5.65 -14.39
N ALA A 241 14.21 -6.43 -13.96
CA ALA A 241 13.97 -7.74 -13.36
C ALA A 241 13.10 -7.65 -12.09
N SER A 242 11.94 -8.29 -12.14
CA SER A 242 11.02 -8.41 -11.02
C SER A 242 11.44 -9.56 -10.10
N ARG A 243 11.19 -9.43 -8.80
CA ARG A 243 11.52 -10.45 -7.78
C ARG A 243 10.31 -10.85 -6.94
N GLU A 244 9.19 -10.17 -7.13
CA GLU A 244 7.96 -10.45 -6.43
C GLU A 244 6.77 -9.84 -7.14
N TYR A 245 5.61 -10.42 -6.88
CA TYR A 245 4.33 -9.80 -7.18
C TYR A 245 3.50 -9.72 -5.91
N VAL A 246 2.90 -8.55 -5.67
CA VAL A 246 2.08 -8.26 -4.49
C VAL A 246 0.69 -7.79 -4.90
N HIS A 247 -0.29 -8.18 -4.11
CA HIS A 247 -1.66 -7.68 -4.18
C HIS A 247 -2.02 -6.99 -2.86
N ASP A 248 -2.37 -5.71 -2.96
CA ASP A 248 -2.83 -4.89 -1.84
C ASP A 248 -4.32 -5.11 -1.58
N VAL A 249 -4.63 -5.71 -0.43
CA VAL A 249 -5.99 -6.01 0.00
C VAL A 249 -6.51 -4.86 0.87
N ASN A 250 -7.22 -3.93 0.24
CA ASN A 250 -7.84 -2.80 0.95
C ASN A 250 -9.14 -3.19 1.67
N LEU A 251 -9.90 -4.13 1.09
CA LEU A 251 -11.17 -4.62 1.64
C LEU A 251 -11.10 -6.13 1.80
N ALA A 252 -11.39 -6.63 3.00
CA ALA A 252 -11.43 -8.06 3.26
C ALA A 252 -12.68 -8.69 2.64
N GLY A 253 -12.52 -9.91 2.11
CA GLY A 253 -13.60 -10.67 1.50
C GLY A 253 -13.27 -11.19 0.11
N GLY A 254 -14.06 -12.16 -0.33
CA GLY A 254 -13.86 -12.84 -1.60
C GLY A 254 -12.69 -13.82 -1.61
N GLN A 255 -12.73 -14.74 -2.57
CA GLN A 255 -11.64 -15.66 -2.87
C GLN A 255 -10.62 -14.95 -3.74
N TYR A 256 -9.34 -15.18 -3.46
CA TYR A 256 -8.24 -14.69 -4.27
C TYR A 256 -7.34 -15.82 -4.73
N VAL A 257 -6.97 -15.78 -6.01
CA VAL A 257 -6.01 -16.69 -6.62
C VAL A 257 -4.96 -15.85 -7.31
N LEU A 258 -3.69 -16.11 -7.00
CA LEU A 258 -2.56 -15.52 -7.71
C LEU A 258 -1.78 -16.65 -8.34
N GLN A 259 -1.64 -16.60 -9.67
CA GLN A 259 -0.75 -17.46 -10.43
C GLN A 259 0.36 -16.62 -11.05
N VAL A 260 1.61 -17.04 -10.85
CA VAL A 260 2.78 -16.46 -11.52
C VAL A 260 3.34 -17.50 -12.47
N GLN A 261 3.48 -17.14 -13.73
CA GLN A 261 4.08 -17.97 -14.77
C GLN A 261 5.38 -17.34 -15.24
N PHE A 262 6.43 -18.15 -15.32
CA PHE A 262 7.76 -17.76 -15.75
C PHE A 262 8.03 -18.22 -17.17
N ASP A 263 8.80 -17.42 -17.89
CA ASP A 263 9.38 -17.81 -19.17
C ASP A 263 10.35 -18.98 -19.00
N GLU A 264 10.37 -19.90 -19.96
CA GLU A 264 11.22 -21.10 -19.94
C GLU A 264 12.72 -20.78 -19.89
N GLN A 265 13.12 -19.60 -20.39
CA GLN A 265 14.51 -19.14 -20.40
C GLN A 265 14.92 -18.44 -19.09
N ALA A 266 13.95 -18.14 -18.22
CA ALA A 266 14.14 -17.41 -16.98
C ALA A 266 13.37 -18.05 -15.82
N LEU A 267 13.85 -19.23 -15.38
CA LEU A 267 13.26 -19.94 -14.24
C LEU A 267 13.88 -19.48 -12.90
N PRO A 268 13.07 -19.25 -11.86
CA PRO A 268 13.56 -18.91 -10.53
C PRO A 268 14.17 -20.13 -9.83
N ALA A 269 15.20 -19.91 -9.01
CA ALA A 269 15.79 -20.94 -8.16
C ALA A 269 14.83 -21.33 -7.03
N ARG A 270 14.08 -20.36 -6.50
CA ARG A 270 13.11 -20.60 -5.42
C ARG A 270 11.95 -19.62 -5.49
N CYS A 271 10.73 -20.14 -5.29
CA CYS A 271 9.53 -19.32 -5.08
C CYS A 271 9.01 -19.49 -3.65
N HIS A 272 8.42 -18.45 -3.10
CA HIS A 272 7.77 -18.49 -1.80
C HIS A 272 6.57 -17.57 -1.75
N ARG A 273 5.48 -18.03 -1.11
CA ARG A 273 4.38 -17.12 -0.74
C ARG A 273 4.78 -16.29 0.47
N PHE A 274 4.13 -15.14 0.65
CA PHE A 274 4.17 -14.40 1.89
C PHE A 274 2.87 -13.62 2.10
N THR A 275 2.63 -13.24 3.35
CA THR A 275 1.62 -12.27 3.73
C THR A 275 2.26 -11.16 4.54
N GLN A 276 1.72 -9.95 4.45
CA GLN A 276 2.21 -8.79 5.19
C GLN A 276 1.02 -7.97 5.67
N HIS A 277 1.06 -7.44 6.90
CA HIS A 277 -0.07 -6.64 7.39
C HIS A 277 -0.11 -5.23 6.78
N SER A 278 1.07 -4.69 6.46
CA SER A 278 1.30 -3.42 5.77
C SER A 278 2.72 -3.45 5.19
N TYR A 279 3.06 -2.55 4.26
CA TYR A 279 4.40 -2.46 3.67
C TYR A 279 5.55 -2.31 4.70
N ALA A 280 5.24 -1.76 5.87
CA ALA A 280 6.15 -1.59 7.01
C ALA A 280 6.25 -2.81 7.95
N ALA A 281 5.27 -3.72 7.89
CA ALA A 281 5.23 -4.89 8.76
C ALA A 281 6.17 -6.00 8.27
N PRO A 282 6.74 -6.83 9.17
CA PRO A 282 7.52 -7.98 8.73
C PRO A 282 6.65 -8.96 7.93
N ARG A 283 7.26 -9.59 6.93
CA ARG A 283 6.62 -10.67 6.17
C ARG A 283 6.43 -11.89 7.06
N THR A 284 5.24 -12.47 6.97
CA THR A 284 4.85 -13.70 7.67
C THR A 284 4.37 -14.75 6.66
N GLY A 285 4.14 -15.98 7.14
CA GLY A 285 3.58 -17.04 6.29
C GLY A 285 4.47 -17.43 5.11
N ARG A 286 5.80 -17.29 5.25
CA ARG A 286 6.77 -17.64 4.20
C ARG A 286 6.81 -19.16 4.04
N HIS A 287 6.25 -19.65 2.94
CA HIS A 287 6.28 -21.07 2.57
C HIS A 287 6.77 -21.22 1.14
N SER A 288 7.62 -22.22 0.90
CA SER A 288 8.13 -22.53 -0.42
C SER A 288 6.99 -22.97 -1.33
N LEU A 289 6.97 -22.46 -2.56
CA LEU A 289 6.04 -22.89 -3.59
C LEU A 289 6.82 -23.69 -4.63
N PRO A 290 6.48 -24.97 -4.88
CA PRO A 290 7.13 -25.75 -5.92
C PRO A 290 6.73 -25.22 -7.30
N LEU A 291 7.72 -24.97 -8.15
CA LEU A 291 7.51 -24.63 -9.54
C LEU A 291 6.92 -25.84 -10.28
N SER A 292 5.82 -25.63 -11.02
CA SER A 292 5.26 -26.69 -11.86
C SER A 292 6.19 -27.01 -13.02
N GLY A 293 6.43 -28.30 -13.28
CA GLY A 293 7.45 -28.77 -14.22
C GLY A 293 7.23 -28.26 -15.65
N SER A 294 6.16 -28.69 -16.32
CA SER A 294 5.87 -28.36 -17.73
C SER A 294 5.19 -27.00 -17.94
N HIS A 295 4.75 -26.35 -16.88
CA HIS A 295 3.96 -25.11 -16.96
C HIS A 295 4.67 -23.91 -16.35
N HIS A 296 5.85 -24.12 -15.75
CA HIS A 296 6.73 -23.10 -15.19
C HIS A 296 5.98 -22.07 -14.35
N SER A 297 5.05 -22.54 -13.53
CA SER A 297 4.16 -21.67 -12.76
C SER A 297 4.04 -22.09 -11.30
N VAL A 298 3.83 -21.09 -10.46
CA VAL A 298 3.48 -21.23 -9.04
C VAL A 298 2.17 -20.50 -8.79
N HIS A 299 1.45 -20.90 -7.75
CA HIS A 299 0.24 -20.21 -7.36
C HIS A 299 0.04 -20.20 -5.85
N LEU A 300 -0.81 -19.29 -5.39
CA LEU A 300 -1.40 -19.33 -4.07
C LEU A 300 -2.91 -19.09 -4.18
N VAL A 301 -3.64 -19.58 -3.19
CA VAL A 301 -5.08 -19.37 -3.05
C VAL A 301 -5.32 -18.89 -1.63
N GLU A 302 -6.01 -17.76 -1.51
CA GLU A 302 -6.58 -17.29 -0.26
C GLU A 302 -8.10 -17.44 -0.34
N PRO A 303 -8.69 -18.44 0.33
CA PRO A 303 -10.14 -18.69 0.27
C PRO A 303 -10.97 -17.50 0.73
N ARG A 304 -10.37 -16.66 1.58
CA ARG A 304 -10.94 -15.39 2.03
C ARG A 304 -9.83 -14.39 2.28
N LEU A 305 -9.76 -13.36 1.44
CA LEU A 305 -8.80 -12.29 1.61
C LEU A 305 -9.00 -11.54 2.92
N ARG A 306 -7.87 -11.24 3.59
CA ARG A 306 -7.78 -10.40 4.77
C ARG A 306 -7.05 -9.12 4.39
N THR A 307 -7.41 -8.00 5.03
CA THR A 307 -6.73 -6.72 4.83
C THR A 307 -5.21 -6.85 5.04
N GLY A 308 -4.42 -6.26 4.15
CA GLY A 308 -2.97 -6.35 4.16
C GLY A 308 -2.44 -6.60 2.76
N ILE A 309 -1.36 -7.36 2.65
CA ILE A 309 -0.66 -7.66 1.42
C ILE A 309 -0.51 -9.18 1.33
N VAL A 310 -0.77 -9.74 0.17
CA VAL A 310 -0.45 -11.13 -0.16
C VAL A 310 0.38 -11.14 -1.43
N GLY A 311 1.38 -12.02 -1.49
CA GLY A 311 2.27 -12.05 -2.65
C GLY A 311 3.06 -13.34 -2.79
N ILE A 312 3.71 -13.44 -3.94
CA ILE A 312 4.70 -14.46 -4.24
C ILE A 312 6.00 -13.74 -4.53
N GLY A 313 7.06 -14.12 -3.80
CA GLY A 313 8.42 -13.69 -4.06
C GLY A 313 9.23 -14.83 -4.65
N TRP A 314 10.25 -14.49 -5.43
CA TRP A 314 11.16 -15.46 -6.02
C TRP A 314 12.61 -14.95 -6.03
N ASP A 315 13.52 -15.90 -5.94
CA ASP A 315 14.96 -15.69 -6.03
C ASP A 315 15.45 -16.24 -7.36
N TRP A 316 16.25 -15.45 -8.07
CA TRP A 316 16.82 -15.80 -9.38
C TRP A 316 18.13 -16.60 -9.29
N GLU A 317 18.75 -16.61 -8.11
CA GLU A 317 20.02 -17.25 -7.78
C GLU A 317 19.84 -18.19 -6.57
#